data_AF-B9XRB1-F1
#
_entry.id   AF-B9XRB1-F1
#
_cell.length_a   1.000
_cell.length_b   1.000
_cell.length_c   1.000
_cell.angle_alpha   90.00
_cell.angle_beta   90.00
_cell.angle_gamma   90.00
#
_symmetry.space_group_name_H-M   'P 1'
#
loop_
_entity.id
_entity.type
_entity.pdbx_description
1 polymer ?
#
loop_
_entity_poly.entity_id
_entity_poly.type
_entity_poly.pdbx_seq_one_letter_code
_entity_poly.pdbx_strand_id
1 'polypeptide(L)'
;MPGHFPWKGLCKITLEVNLCICIICCIDRSLKTNFQKMKKILSTILVAGYLAMAAAAHAQGTINFNNTGFNITTNNWSGTSGLMSGKGNYIFGLYLAADAGSLSVVTTPVMLFTNSPIAGVISLSTYALPTGFALGSTYAFEVKGWSATGGYGSYEAAMNGNSTGYFGMSSIGSVTLGGGATPAGVIWGSGPGQVQGFVIGVPEPSTIALASLGGAALLLFRRRSK
;
A
#
# COMPACT_ATOMS: atom_id res chain seq x y z
N MET A 1 -45.88 -97.33 -21.12
CA MET A 1 -44.84 -96.81 -22.04
C MET A 1 -44.60 -95.33 -21.71
N PRO A 2 -43.52 -94.95 -21.00
CA PRO A 2 -43.19 -93.55 -20.79
C PRO A 2 -42.15 -93.08 -21.82
N GLY A 3 -42.50 -92.04 -22.58
CA GLY A 3 -41.61 -91.37 -23.53
C GLY A 3 -40.61 -90.45 -22.83
N HIS A 4 -39.35 -90.61 -23.19
CA HIS A 4 -38.21 -89.80 -22.77
C HIS A 4 -38.23 -88.46 -23.52
N PHE A 5 -38.28 -87.32 -22.81
CA PHE A 5 -38.02 -85.98 -23.34
C PHE A 5 -36.77 -85.40 -22.66
N PRO A 6 -35.73 -84.97 -23.41
CA PRO A 6 -34.46 -84.56 -22.81
C PRO A 6 -34.47 -83.08 -22.38
N TRP A 7 -34.41 -82.83 -21.07
CA TRP A 7 -34.26 -81.51 -20.43
C TRP A 7 -32.79 -81.05 -20.28
N LYS A 8 -31.93 -81.23 -21.29
CA LYS A 8 -30.50 -80.86 -21.20
C LYS A 8 -30.12 -79.54 -21.90
N GLY A 9 -31.08 -78.71 -22.31
CA GLY A 9 -30.81 -77.45 -23.02
C GLY A 9 -31.01 -76.15 -22.22
N LEU A 10 -31.78 -76.17 -21.12
CA LEU A 10 -32.27 -74.94 -20.49
C LEU A 10 -31.45 -74.42 -19.29
N CYS A 11 -30.48 -75.20 -18.77
CA CYS A 11 -29.68 -74.79 -17.62
C CYS A 11 -28.48 -73.89 -17.98
N LYS A 12 -28.10 -73.78 -19.27
CA LYS A 12 -26.90 -73.06 -19.69
C LYS A 12 -27.14 -71.58 -20.04
N ILE A 13 -28.37 -71.18 -20.36
CA ILE A 13 -28.70 -69.80 -20.77
C ILE A 13 -28.92 -68.90 -19.55
N THR A 14 -29.45 -69.41 -18.43
CA THR A 14 -29.81 -68.59 -17.26
C THR A 14 -28.60 -68.12 -16.43
N LEU A 15 -27.44 -68.77 -16.57
CA LEU A 15 -26.20 -68.42 -15.86
C LEU A 15 -25.42 -67.28 -16.53
N GLU A 16 -25.43 -67.19 -17.86
CA GLU A 16 -24.71 -66.11 -18.56
C GLU A 16 -25.43 -64.76 -18.47
N VAL A 17 -26.77 -64.73 -18.50
CA VAL A 17 -27.52 -63.47 -18.38
C VAL A 17 -27.41 -62.88 -16.98
N ASN A 18 -27.42 -63.70 -15.92
CA ASN A 18 -27.24 -63.24 -14.55
C ASN A 18 -25.82 -62.75 -14.25
N LEU A 19 -24.80 -63.39 -14.82
CA LEU A 19 -23.41 -62.93 -14.68
C LEU A 19 -23.21 -61.58 -15.40
N CYS A 20 -23.80 -61.41 -16.58
CA CYS A 20 -23.69 -60.19 -17.36
C CYS A 20 -24.42 -59.01 -16.67
N ILE A 21 -25.61 -59.24 -16.10
CA ILE A 21 -26.34 -58.21 -15.33
C ILE A 21 -25.57 -57.82 -14.06
N CYS A 22 -24.96 -58.79 -13.37
CA CYS A 22 -24.20 -58.53 -12.14
C CYS A 22 -22.91 -57.73 -12.41
N ILE A 23 -22.21 -58.02 -13.52
CA ILE A 23 -21.02 -57.27 -13.95
C ILE A 23 -21.37 -55.83 -14.34
N ILE A 24 -22.44 -55.63 -15.12
CA ILE A 24 -22.90 -54.29 -15.52
C ILE A 24 -23.32 -53.47 -14.30
N CYS A 25 -24.02 -54.08 -13.32
CA CYS A 25 -24.43 -53.40 -12.10
C CYS A 25 -23.25 -53.06 -11.18
N CYS A 26 -22.24 -53.94 -11.09
CA CYS A 26 -20.99 -53.66 -10.37
C CYS A 26 -20.17 -52.53 -11.02
N ILE A 27 -20.10 -52.50 -12.36
CA ILE A 27 -19.38 -51.45 -13.09
C ILE A 27 -20.08 -50.09 -12.92
N ASP A 28 -21.41 -50.02 -13.06
CA ASP A 28 -22.17 -48.77 -12.88
C ASP A 28 -22.09 -48.25 -11.44
N ARG A 29 -22.15 -49.14 -10.43
CA ARG A 29 -22.00 -48.75 -9.02
C ARG A 29 -20.59 -48.22 -8.72
N SER A 30 -19.55 -48.87 -9.28
CA SER A 30 -18.16 -48.43 -9.13
C SER A 30 -17.94 -47.05 -9.77
N LEU A 31 -18.44 -46.83 -11.00
CA LEU A 31 -18.32 -45.55 -11.70
C LEU A 31 -19.04 -44.41 -10.95
N LYS A 32 -20.26 -44.66 -10.43
CA LYS A 32 -21.01 -43.67 -9.63
C LYS A 32 -20.29 -43.30 -8.33
N THR A 33 -19.69 -44.25 -7.62
CA THR A 33 -18.94 -43.94 -6.40
C THR A 33 -17.68 -43.11 -6.64
N ASN A 34 -16.96 -43.35 -7.75
CA ASN A 34 -15.75 -42.57 -8.09
C ASN A 34 -16.08 -41.14 -8.52
N PHE A 35 -17.19 -40.94 -9.23
CA PHE A 35 -17.65 -39.60 -9.63
C PHE A 35 -18.06 -38.75 -8.43
N GLN A 36 -18.69 -39.35 -7.42
CA GLN A 36 -19.06 -38.66 -6.19
C GLN A 36 -17.85 -38.33 -5.30
N LYS A 37 -16.81 -39.18 -5.27
CA LYS A 37 -15.55 -38.88 -4.59
C LYS A 37 -14.80 -37.72 -5.25
N MET A 38 -14.74 -37.69 -6.59
CA MET A 38 -14.11 -36.56 -7.32
C MET A 38 -14.85 -35.23 -7.10
N LYS A 39 -16.18 -35.22 -7.07
CA LYS A 39 -16.95 -34.00 -6.75
C LYS A 39 -16.67 -33.46 -5.34
N LYS A 40 -16.53 -34.34 -4.36
CA LYS A 40 -16.20 -33.95 -2.98
C LYS A 40 -14.78 -33.39 -2.88
N ILE A 41 -13.80 -34.03 -3.52
CA ILE A 41 -12.40 -33.54 -3.54
C ILE A 41 -12.32 -32.17 -4.22
N LEU A 42 -13.00 -31.98 -5.36
CA LEU A 42 -13.01 -30.70 -6.07
C LEU A 42 -13.65 -29.57 -5.24
N SER A 43 -14.76 -29.88 -4.55
CA SER A 43 -15.44 -28.92 -3.66
C SER A 43 -14.58 -28.54 -2.45
N THR A 44 -13.86 -29.49 -1.85
CA THR A 44 -12.97 -29.20 -0.72
C THR A 44 -11.77 -28.36 -1.15
N ILE A 45 -11.19 -28.60 -2.33
CA ILE A 45 -10.10 -27.77 -2.88
C ILE A 45 -10.57 -26.34 -3.18
N LEU A 46 -11.76 -26.18 -3.76
CA LEU A 46 -12.34 -24.86 -4.04
C LEU A 46 -12.60 -24.05 -2.76
N VAL A 47 -13.13 -24.69 -1.70
CA VAL A 47 -13.39 -24.03 -0.42
C VAL A 47 -12.10 -23.69 0.32
N ALA A 48 -11.11 -24.59 0.34
CA ALA A 48 -9.81 -24.33 0.95
C ALA A 48 -9.02 -23.22 0.21
N GLY A 49 -9.11 -23.18 -1.13
CA GLY A 49 -8.56 -22.10 -1.94
C GLY A 49 -9.19 -20.75 -1.61
N TYR A 50 -10.52 -20.70 -1.44
CA TYR A 50 -11.23 -19.46 -1.09
C TYR A 50 -10.87 -18.94 0.31
N LEU A 51 -10.68 -19.82 1.30
CA LEU A 51 -10.23 -19.43 2.64
C LEU A 51 -8.79 -18.89 2.66
N ALA A 52 -7.89 -19.47 1.87
CA ALA A 52 -6.50 -19.00 1.79
C ALA A 52 -6.39 -17.60 1.17
N MET A 53 -7.26 -17.26 0.21
CA MET A 53 -7.31 -15.92 -0.38
C MET A 53 -7.85 -14.85 0.59
N ALA A 54 -8.75 -15.22 1.50
CA ALA A 54 -9.27 -14.29 2.52
C ALA A 54 -8.22 -13.93 3.60
N ALA A 55 -7.31 -14.86 3.94
CA ALA A 55 -6.27 -14.62 4.94
C ALA A 55 -5.19 -13.62 4.46
N ALA A 56 -4.91 -13.58 3.15
CA ALA A 56 -3.93 -12.65 2.59
C ALA A 56 -4.38 -11.17 2.67
N ALA A 57 -5.67 -10.91 2.85
CA ALA A 57 -6.20 -9.55 2.99
C ALA A 57 -5.92 -8.90 4.36
N HIS A 58 -5.47 -9.67 5.36
CA HIS A 58 -5.20 -9.18 6.73
C HIS A 58 -3.71 -9.03 7.07
N ALA A 59 -2.79 -9.27 6.14
CA ALA A 59 -1.34 -9.19 6.38
C ALA A 59 -0.72 -7.82 6.04
N GLN A 60 -1.53 -6.81 5.71
CA GLN A 60 -1.03 -5.50 5.27
C GLN A 60 -0.65 -4.60 6.45
N GLY A 61 0.48 -3.91 6.32
CA GLY A 61 0.92 -2.90 7.28
C GLY A 61 0.00 -1.68 7.30
N THR A 62 -0.26 -1.15 8.49
CA THR A 62 -1.05 0.07 8.71
C THR A 62 -0.21 1.16 9.36
N ILE A 63 -0.48 2.39 8.96
CA ILE A 63 0.14 3.60 9.52
C ILE A 63 -0.96 4.50 10.06
N ASN A 64 -0.70 5.10 11.23
CA ASN A 64 -1.56 6.09 11.83
C ASN A 64 -0.96 7.49 11.70
N PHE A 65 -1.70 8.37 11.03
CA PHE A 65 -1.38 9.78 10.88
C PHE A 65 -1.97 10.62 12.03
N ASN A 66 -1.73 10.18 13.27
CA ASN A 66 -2.28 10.79 14.48
C ASN A 66 -2.03 12.31 14.51
N ASN A 67 -3.05 13.12 14.22
CA ASN A 67 -2.95 14.58 14.09
C ASN A 67 -2.95 15.32 15.45
N THR A 68 -2.33 14.75 16.48
CA THR A 68 -2.37 15.27 17.87
C THR A 68 -1.22 16.23 18.22
N GLY A 69 -0.39 16.62 17.24
CA GLY A 69 0.62 17.67 17.34
C GLY A 69 0.78 18.39 16.00
N PHE A 70 0.31 19.64 15.92
CA PHE A 70 0.15 20.40 14.68
C PHE A 70 1.44 21.13 14.30
N ASN A 71 2.22 20.59 13.35
CA ASN A 71 3.54 21.15 13.07
C ASN A 71 3.83 21.38 11.57
N ILE A 72 2.85 21.28 10.67
CA ILE A 72 3.05 21.65 9.26
C ILE A 72 2.71 23.13 9.07
N THR A 73 3.76 23.93 8.87
CA THR A 73 3.65 25.37 8.67
C THR A 73 3.94 25.76 7.22
N THR A 74 3.37 26.87 6.76
CA THR A 74 3.66 27.47 5.47
C THR A 74 3.86 28.98 5.63
N ASN A 75 4.68 29.57 4.76
CA ASN A 75 4.91 31.01 4.75
C ASN A 75 3.90 31.80 3.88
N ASN A 76 2.98 31.11 3.18
CA ASN A 76 1.90 31.64 2.33
C ASN A 76 2.19 33.00 1.65
N TRP A 77 3.41 33.20 1.13
CA TRP A 77 3.92 34.45 0.54
C TRP A 77 3.84 35.71 1.41
N SER A 78 3.49 35.61 2.69
CA SER A 78 3.41 36.75 3.61
C SER A 78 4.73 37.03 4.34
N GLY A 79 5.76 36.20 4.11
CA GLY A 79 7.03 36.25 4.83
C GLY A 79 6.93 35.81 6.30
N THR A 80 5.73 35.41 6.75
CA THR A 80 5.48 34.94 8.11
C THR A 80 5.04 33.49 8.07
N SER A 81 5.80 32.61 8.73
CA SER A 81 5.42 31.20 8.88
C SER A 81 4.18 31.07 9.77
N GLY A 82 3.12 30.48 9.24
CA GLY A 82 1.89 30.14 9.97
C GLY A 82 1.48 28.70 9.73
N LEU A 83 0.52 28.18 10.49
CA LEU A 83 -0.02 26.84 10.24
C LEU A 83 -0.63 26.77 8.83
N MET A 84 -0.38 25.67 8.12
CA MET A 84 -1.01 25.42 6.82
C MET A 84 -2.53 25.51 6.93
N SER A 85 -3.21 26.25 6.05
CA SER A 85 -4.67 26.40 6.09
C SER A 85 -5.33 26.25 4.71
N GLY A 86 -6.63 26.00 4.70
CA GLY A 86 -7.43 25.76 3.50
C GLY A 86 -7.65 24.27 3.25
N LYS A 87 -8.56 23.90 2.34
CA LYS A 87 -8.83 22.49 1.99
C LYS A 87 -8.33 22.21 0.59
N GLY A 88 -7.46 21.22 0.42
CA GLY A 88 -6.95 20.82 -0.89
C GLY A 88 -5.98 21.80 -1.56
N ASN A 89 -5.45 22.77 -0.82
CA ASN A 89 -4.45 23.72 -1.34
C ASN A 89 -3.06 23.09 -1.46
N TYR A 90 -2.78 22.06 -0.66
CA TYR A 90 -1.50 21.36 -0.64
C TYR A 90 -1.74 19.86 -0.80
N ILE A 91 -0.87 19.24 -1.59
CA ILE A 91 -0.81 17.79 -1.79
C ILE A 91 0.43 17.28 -1.07
N PHE A 92 0.29 16.12 -0.46
CA PHE A 92 1.34 15.43 0.25
C PHE A 92 1.49 14.02 -0.31
N GLY A 93 2.73 13.58 -0.45
CA GLY A 93 3.09 12.21 -0.75
C GLY A 93 3.78 11.57 0.45
N LEU A 94 3.35 10.37 0.82
CA LEU A 94 4.12 9.51 1.72
C LEU A 94 5.08 8.67 0.89
N TYR A 95 6.37 8.76 1.21
CA TYR A 95 7.42 7.95 0.63
C TYR A 95 7.91 6.98 1.70
N LEU A 96 8.05 5.71 1.34
CA LEU A 96 8.51 4.64 2.24
C LEU A 96 9.66 3.89 1.57
N ALA A 97 10.65 3.51 2.36
CA ALA A 97 11.71 2.60 1.94
C ALA A 97 12.11 1.68 3.10
N ALA A 98 12.79 0.58 2.78
CA ALA A 98 13.33 -0.33 3.80
C ALA A 98 14.28 0.40 4.75
N ASP A 99 15.14 1.28 4.21
CA ASP A 99 16.17 2.01 4.95
C ASP A 99 16.20 3.49 4.54
N ALA A 100 16.74 4.34 5.43
CA ALA A 100 16.90 5.78 5.19
C ALA A 100 17.72 6.09 3.93
N GLY A 101 18.74 5.29 3.61
CA GLY A 101 19.57 5.48 2.41
C GLY A 101 18.83 5.18 1.10
N SER A 102 17.80 4.33 1.14
CA SER A 102 17.04 3.94 -0.05
C SER A 102 15.93 4.95 -0.40
N LEU A 103 15.53 5.82 0.54
CA LEU A 103 14.50 6.85 0.33
C LEU A 103 14.86 7.83 -0.80
N SER A 104 16.15 8.16 -0.96
CA SER A 104 16.60 9.09 -2.01
C SER A 104 16.35 8.58 -3.44
N VAL A 105 16.12 7.27 -3.62
CA VAL A 105 15.85 6.65 -4.92
C VAL A 105 14.34 6.52 -5.17
N VAL A 106 13.51 6.63 -4.13
CA VAL A 106 12.05 6.49 -4.25
C VAL A 106 11.45 7.80 -4.74
N THR A 107 11.00 7.80 -5.99
CA THR A 107 10.35 8.95 -6.65
C THR A 107 8.83 8.82 -6.75
N THR A 108 8.30 7.62 -6.49
CA THR A 108 6.86 7.36 -6.51
C THR A 108 6.32 7.36 -5.09
N PRO A 109 5.38 8.25 -4.74
CA PRO A 109 4.73 8.20 -3.44
C PRO A 109 3.89 6.93 -3.32
N VAL A 110 3.91 6.32 -2.14
CA VAL A 110 3.07 5.15 -1.83
C VAL A 110 1.61 5.56 -1.73
N MET A 111 1.36 6.79 -1.28
CA MET A 111 0.03 7.37 -1.25
C MET A 111 0.10 8.89 -1.37
N LEU A 112 -0.99 9.47 -1.88
CA LEU A 112 -1.21 10.90 -1.97
C LEU A 112 -2.39 11.31 -1.07
N PHE A 113 -2.27 12.46 -0.45
CA PHE A 113 -3.30 13.04 0.40
C PHE A 113 -3.23 14.57 0.41
N THR A 114 -4.27 15.20 0.96
CA THR A 114 -4.39 16.66 0.95
C THR A 114 -4.55 17.23 2.35
N ASN A 115 -4.37 18.54 2.47
CA ASN A 115 -4.65 19.23 3.72
C ASN A 115 -6.15 19.25 4.08
N SER A 116 -6.40 19.10 5.37
CA SER A 116 -7.72 19.26 5.99
C SER A 116 -8.09 20.74 6.06
N PRO A 117 -9.39 21.09 6.09
CA PRO A 117 -9.82 22.45 6.41
C PRO A 117 -9.34 22.96 7.79
N ILE A 118 -8.92 22.06 8.69
CA ILE A 118 -8.33 22.41 9.99
C ILE A 118 -6.86 22.77 9.78
N ALA A 119 -6.45 23.91 10.35
CA ALA A 119 -5.09 24.42 10.19
C ALA A 119 -4.03 23.44 10.75
N GLY A 120 -2.97 23.20 9.98
CA GLY A 120 -1.87 22.31 10.33
C GLY A 120 -2.17 20.82 10.24
N VAL A 121 -3.36 20.43 9.74
CA VAL A 121 -3.83 19.04 9.71
C VAL A 121 -3.90 18.51 8.29
N ILE A 122 -3.62 17.22 8.15
CA ILE A 122 -3.84 16.47 6.92
C ILE A 122 -5.17 15.70 6.99
N SER A 123 -5.79 15.46 5.85
CA SER A 123 -7.13 14.83 5.78
C SER A 123 -7.16 13.32 6.04
N LEU A 124 -6.14 12.77 6.71
CA LEU A 124 -5.95 11.33 6.94
C LEU A 124 -5.96 10.98 8.42
N SER A 125 -6.30 9.71 8.69
CA SER A 125 -6.20 9.06 10.00
C SER A 125 -5.37 7.78 9.90
N THR A 126 -5.96 6.60 10.04
CA THR A 126 -5.26 5.33 9.81
C THR A 126 -5.40 4.90 8.36
N TYR A 127 -4.29 4.53 7.73
CA TYR A 127 -4.25 4.06 6.36
C TYR A 127 -3.60 2.68 6.27
N ALA A 128 -4.20 1.80 5.47
CA ALA A 128 -3.64 0.49 5.13
C ALA A 128 -2.76 0.63 3.87
N LEU A 129 -1.50 0.21 3.97
CA LEU A 129 -0.56 0.30 2.87
C LEU A 129 -0.86 -0.74 1.79
N PRO A 130 -0.44 -0.48 0.53
CA PRO A 130 -0.51 -1.47 -0.54
C PRO A 130 0.21 -2.79 -0.21
N THR A 131 -0.07 -3.83 -0.99
CA THR A 131 0.64 -5.11 -0.88
C THR A 131 2.15 -4.92 -1.10
N GLY A 132 2.97 -5.59 -0.28
CA GLY A 132 4.44 -5.45 -0.29
C GLY A 132 5.02 -4.85 0.99
N PHE A 133 4.18 -4.25 1.84
CA PHE A 133 4.57 -3.76 3.17
C PHE A 133 4.11 -4.73 4.26
N ALA A 134 5.05 -5.45 4.85
CA ALA A 134 4.78 -6.44 5.89
C ALA A 134 4.46 -5.76 7.23
N LEU A 135 3.42 -6.23 7.92
CA LEU A 135 3.12 -5.83 9.30
C LEU A 135 4.28 -6.20 10.25
N GLY A 136 4.49 -5.41 11.30
CA GLY A 136 5.57 -5.59 12.28
C GLY A 136 6.96 -5.19 11.80
N SER A 137 7.15 -4.95 10.50
CA SER A 137 8.42 -4.45 9.96
C SER A 137 8.55 -2.94 10.16
N THR A 138 9.79 -2.49 10.35
CA THR A 138 10.11 -1.07 10.45
C THR A 138 10.58 -0.55 9.10
N TYR A 139 10.00 0.57 8.67
CA TYR A 139 10.36 1.23 7.42
C TYR A 139 10.76 2.67 7.71
N ALA A 140 11.69 3.19 6.91
CA ALA A 140 11.97 4.62 6.88
C ALA A 140 10.91 5.32 6.04
N PHE A 141 10.46 6.49 6.49
CA PHE A 141 9.47 7.28 5.79
C PHE A 141 9.87 8.74 5.68
N GLU A 142 9.39 9.37 4.62
CA GLU A 142 9.50 10.81 4.41
C GLU A 142 8.17 11.32 3.84
N VAL A 143 7.71 12.45 4.35
CA VAL A 143 6.51 13.12 3.85
C VAL A 143 6.97 14.35 3.08
N LYS A 144 6.64 14.38 1.79
CA LYS A 144 6.91 15.54 0.93
C LYS A 144 5.59 16.24 0.63
N GLY A 145 5.56 17.56 0.79
CA GLY A 145 4.39 18.41 0.53
C GLY A 145 4.69 19.39 -0.60
N TRP A 146 3.71 19.61 -1.46
CA TRP A 146 3.76 20.61 -2.53
C TRP A 146 2.43 21.32 -2.74
N SER A 147 2.46 22.47 -3.41
CA SER A 147 1.25 23.18 -3.81
C SER A 147 0.38 22.32 -4.75
N ALA A 148 -0.93 22.29 -4.53
CA ALA A 148 -1.87 21.56 -5.39
C ALA A 148 -2.00 22.15 -6.81
N THR A 149 -1.45 23.35 -7.05
CA THR A 149 -1.47 24.02 -8.35
C THR A 149 -0.73 23.19 -9.40
N GLY A 150 -1.47 22.69 -10.41
CA GLY A 150 -0.94 21.94 -11.55
C GLY A 150 -1.21 20.43 -11.51
N GLY A 151 -1.81 19.88 -10.43
CA GLY A 151 -2.32 18.51 -10.43
C GLY A 151 -1.27 17.40 -10.54
N TYR A 152 -0.04 17.67 -10.10
CA TYR A 152 1.07 16.71 -10.20
C TYR A 152 0.93 15.55 -9.21
N GLY A 153 1.23 14.33 -9.67
CA GLY A 153 1.15 13.09 -8.89
C GLY A 153 2.40 12.71 -8.09
N SER A 154 3.50 13.47 -8.20
CA SER A 154 4.71 13.27 -7.41
C SER A 154 5.40 14.60 -7.12
N TYR A 155 6.18 14.62 -6.04
CA TYR A 155 6.95 15.80 -5.63
C TYR A 155 7.93 16.24 -6.72
N GLU A 156 8.62 15.29 -7.35
CA GLU A 156 9.61 15.53 -8.39
C GLU A 156 8.96 16.12 -9.66
N ALA A 157 7.76 15.64 -10.02
CA ALA A 157 6.99 16.21 -11.12
C ALA A 157 6.50 17.63 -10.79
N ALA A 158 6.07 17.87 -9.55
CA ALA A 158 5.64 19.18 -9.10
C ALA A 158 6.80 20.19 -9.10
N MET A 159 7.98 19.79 -8.65
CA MET A 159 9.17 20.64 -8.60
C MET A 159 9.64 21.07 -9.99
N ASN A 160 9.53 20.17 -10.99
CA ASN A 160 9.87 20.48 -12.38
C ASN A 160 8.77 21.26 -13.09
N GLY A 161 7.49 21.02 -12.76
CA GLY A 161 6.34 21.61 -13.44
C GLY A 161 5.90 22.96 -12.90
N ASN A 162 6.22 23.28 -11.64
CA ASN A 162 5.73 24.48 -10.95
C ASN A 162 6.85 25.19 -10.18
N SER A 163 7.65 25.99 -10.89
CA SER A 163 8.79 26.72 -10.31
C SER A 163 8.42 27.77 -9.26
N THR A 164 7.15 28.17 -9.17
CA THR A 164 6.63 29.14 -8.18
C THR A 164 5.83 28.47 -7.08
N GLY A 165 5.73 27.14 -7.11
CA GLY A 165 5.02 26.34 -6.12
C GLY A 165 5.73 26.35 -4.76
N TYR A 166 4.96 26.07 -3.71
CA TYR A 166 5.52 25.79 -2.40
C TYR A 166 5.93 24.34 -2.34
N PHE A 167 7.10 24.09 -1.78
CA PHE A 167 7.65 22.76 -1.61
C PHE A 167 8.18 22.61 -0.19
N GLY A 168 8.07 21.41 0.36
CA GLY A 168 8.59 21.09 1.68
C GLY A 168 8.76 19.59 1.82
N MET A 169 9.73 19.18 2.61
CA MET A 169 9.97 17.78 2.93
C MET A 169 10.21 17.64 4.44
N SER A 170 9.74 16.54 4.99
CA SER A 170 9.92 16.20 6.39
C SER A 170 11.33 15.69 6.65
N SER A 171 11.77 15.67 7.91
CA SER A 171 12.92 14.83 8.27
C SER A 171 12.58 13.36 8.01
N ILE A 172 13.60 12.55 7.73
CA ILE A 172 13.43 11.11 7.61
C ILE A 172 13.08 10.54 8.99
N GLY A 173 11.91 9.90 9.08
CA GLY A 173 11.46 9.18 10.25
C GLY A 173 11.54 7.67 10.03
N SER A 174 11.24 6.91 11.09
CA SER A 174 11.05 5.47 11.02
C SER A 174 9.75 5.10 11.73
N VAL A 175 8.99 4.20 11.11
CA VAL A 175 7.72 3.73 11.66
C VAL A 175 7.64 2.21 11.54
N THR A 176 7.26 1.57 12.64
CA THR A 176 6.91 0.15 12.63
C THR A 176 5.45 0.01 12.22
N LEU A 177 5.21 -0.73 11.14
CA LEU A 177 3.87 -0.90 10.58
C LEU A 177 3.02 -1.78 11.51
N GLY A 178 1.81 -1.34 11.84
CA GLY A 178 0.87 -2.15 12.62
C GLY A 178 -0.01 -3.04 11.75
N GLY A 179 -0.90 -3.81 12.36
CA GLY A 179 -1.89 -4.63 11.65
C GLY A 179 -2.43 -5.76 12.51
N GLY A 180 -3.74 -6.02 12.43
CA GLY A 180 -4.39 -7.07 13.21
C GLY A 180 -4.32 -6.82 14.72
N ALA A 181 -3.43 -7.53 15.42
CA ALA A 181 -3.26 -7.44 16.87
C ALA A 181 -2.24 -6.38 17.32
N THR A 182 -1.42 -5.84 16.40
CA THR A 182 -0.45 -4.77 16.73
C THR A 182 -1.03 -3.39 16.40
N PRO A 183 -0.90 -2.40 17.30
CA PRO A 183 -1.39 -1.05 17.03
C PRO A 183 -0.62 -0.42 15.87
N ALA A 184 -1.31 0.39 15.06
CA ALA A 184 -0.71 1.12 13.95
C ALA A 184 0.36 2.09 14.44
N GLY A 185 1.55 2.03 13.83
CA GLY A 185 2.64 2.95 14.13
C GLY A 185 2.25 4.39 13.82
N VAL A 186 2.63 5.30 14.71
CA VAL A 186 2.29 6.73 14.60
C VAL A 186 3.46 7.49 13.99
N ILE A 187 3.24 8.19 12.88
CA ILE A 187 4.30 8.95 12.18
C ILE A 187 4.56 10.34 12.76
N TRP A 188 3.56 10.97 13.38
CA TRP A 188 3.67 12.30 13.94
C TRP A 188 3.84 12.25 15.45
N GLY A 189 4.81 13.00 15.97
CA GLY A 189 5.02 13.10 17.41
C GLY A 189 6.44 13.50 17.77
N SER A 190 6.72 13.49 19.07
CA SER A 190 8.02 13.85 19.65
C SER A 190 8.85 12.63 20.06
N GLY A 191 8.38 11.41 19.77
CA GLY A 191 9.06 10.17 20.09
C GLY A 191 10.21 9.84 19.11
N PRO A 192 11.09 8.89 19.45
CA PRO A 192 12.17 8.44 18.56
C PRO A 192 11.60 7.89 17.24
N GLY A 193 12.13 8.36 16.10
CA GLY A 193 11.68 7.97 14.76
C GLY A 193 10.43 8.70 14.26
N GLN A 194 9.74 9.45 15.11
CA GLN A 194 8.60 10.28 14.71
C GLN A 194 9.04 11.62 14.16
N VAL A 195 8.21 12.21 13.30
CA VAL A 195 8.49 13.53 12.74
C VAL A 195 7.66 14.58 13.47
N GLN A 196 8.31 15.65 13.89
CA GLN A 196 7.67 16.81 14.52
C GLN A 196 7.14 17.81 13.46
N GLY A 197 6.70 17.37 12.27
CA GLY A 197 6.27 18.26 11.18
C GLY A 197 7.40 19.02 10.48
N PHE A 198 7.02 19.89 9.53
CA PHE A 198 7.95 20.55 8.62
C PHE A 198 7.33 21.80 7.97
N VAL A 199 8.18 22.63 7.36
CA VAL A 199 7.77 23.86 6.68
C VAL A 199 7.60 23.61 5.19
N ILE A 200 6.48 24.07 4.62
CA ILE A 200 6.25 24.13 3.16
C ILE A 200 6.39 25.60 2.74
N GLY A 201 7.51 25.93 2.10
CA GLY A 201 7.87 27.31 1.82
C GLY A 201 8.67 27.45 0.52
N VAL A 202 8.63 28.65 -0.05
CA VAL A 202 9.54 29.02 -1.15
C VAL A 202 10.97 29.07 -0.60
N PRO A 203 12.00 28.57 -1.31
CA PRO A 203 13.40 28.82 -0.96
C PRO A 203 13.60 30.33 -0.78
N GLU A 204 13.97 30.73 0.43
CA GLU A 204 13.90 32.13 0.83
C GLU A 204 14.68 33.04 -0.16
N PRO A 205 14.04 34.10 -0.71
CA PRO A 205 14.72 35.08 -1.56
C PRO A 205 15.96 35.69 -0.89
N SER A 206 15.97 35.68 0.44
CA SER A 206 17.03 36.20 1.29
C SER A 206 18.37 35.51 1.04
N THR A 207 18.43 34.20 0.74
CA THR A 207 19.70 33.50 0.54
C THR A 207 20.37 33.91 -0.77
N ILE A 208 19.58 34.10 -1.83
CA ILE A 208 20.09 34.61 -3.12
C ILE A 208 20.43 36.10 -2.99
N ALA A 209 19.60 36.87 -2.28
CA ALA A 209 19.88 38.27 -2.01
C ALA A 209 21.15 38.45 -1.16
N LEU A 210 21.34 37.68 -0.08
CA LEU A 210 22.56 37.69 0.74
C LEU A 210 23.77 37.18 -0.04
N ALA A 211 23.63 36.14 -0.86
CA ALA A 211 24.72 35.65 -1.70
C ALA A 211 25.12 36.72 -2.74
N SER A 212 24.14 37.41 -3.34
CA SER A 212 24.41 38.51 -4.26
C SER A 212 25.01 39.73 -3.56
N LEU A 213 24.56 40.06 -2.35
CA LEU A 213 25.05 41.20 -1.57
C LEU A 213 26.45 40.91 -1.00
N GLY A 214 26.68 39.69 -0.54
CA GLY A 214 28.00 39.19 -0.13
C GLY A 214 28.97 39.13 -1.30
N GLY A 215 28.51 38.67 -2.47
CA GLY A 215 29.29 38.69 -3.71
C GLY A 215 29.62 40.11 -4.19
N ALA A 216 28.66 41.03 -4.12
CA ALA A 216 28.86 42.44 -4.45
C ALA A 216 29.84 43.12 -3.47
N ALA A 217 29.73 42.82 -2.16
CA ALA A 217 30.67 43.30 -1.15
C ALA A 217 32.10 42.79 -1.43
N LEU A 218 32.26 41.51 -1.78
CA LEU A 218 33.53 40.91 -2.18
C LEU A 218 34.14 41.60 -3.42
N LEU A 219 33.33 41.90 -4.43
CA LEU A 219 33.78 42.62 -5.62
C LEU A 219 34.18 44.06 -5.33
N LEU A 220 33.49 44.74 -4.41
CA LEU A 220 33.82 46.10 -3.98
C LEU A 220 35.14 46.15 -3.17
N PHE A 221 35.36 45.21 -2.25
CA PHE A 221 36.62 45.15 -1.50
C PHE A 221 37.83 44.78 -2.38
N ARG A 222 37.63 43.95 -3.42
CA ARG A 222 38.69 43.65 -4.39
C ARG A 222 39.12 44.86 -5.23
N ARG A 223 38.25 45.87 -5.40
CA ARG A 223 38.55 47.09 -6.15
C ARG A 223 39.27 48.17 -5.33
N ARG A 224 39.33 48.04 -3.99
CA ARG A 224 39.97 49.03 -3.10
C ARG A 224 41.43 48.73 -2.75
N SER A 225 41.99 47.61 -3.19
CA SER A 225 43.39 47.22 -2.91
C SER A 225 44.38 47.72 -3.99
N LYS A 226 44.12 48.86 -4.63
CA LYS A 226 45.08 49.56 -5.51
C LYS A 226 45.25 51.00 -5.04
#